data_AF-A0A068Z2U3-F1
#
_entry.id   AF-A0A068Z2U3-F1
#
_cell.length_a   1.000
_cell.length_b   1.000
_cell.length_c   1.000
_cell.angle_alpha   90.00
_cell.angle_beta   90.00
_cell.angle_gamma   90.00
#
_symmetry.space_group_name_H-M   'P 1'
#
loop_
_entity.id
_entity.type
_entity.pdbx_description
1 polymer ?
#
loop_
_entity_poly.entity_id
_entity_poly.type
_entity_poly.pdbx_seq_one_letter_code
_entity_poly.pdbx_strand_id
1 'polypeptide(L)'
;MKVLKIIGASVIDGAPLMLLMIALIWVFSLGSTQVKDTDYRISQAAYAYPREIISYGLTFVNTDDEVMTTIQKWKDDRWGAQIGALRVLCANDFDYVKSLGGPGTGQRICRLIK
;
A
#
# COMPACT_ATOMS: atom_id res chain seq x y z
N MET A 1 -8.96 1.92 -74.66
CA MET A 1 -9.17 2.00 -73.19
C MET A 1 -7.82 2.07 -72.50
N LYS A 2 -7.46 3.24 -71.94
CA LYS A 2 -6.28 3.40 -71.07
C LYS A 2 -6.81 3.56 -69.65
N VAL A 3 -6.71 2.49 -68.85
CA VAL A 3 -7.15 2.50 -67.45
C VAL A 3 -6.09 3.22 -66.61
N LEU A 4 -6.60 4.14 -65.81
CA LEU A 4 -5.94 5.14 -64.98
C LEU A 4 -4.82 4.61 -64.07
N LYS A 5 -3.73 5.38 -64.03
CA LYS A 5 -2.89 5.62 -62.84
C LYS A 5 -3.77 6.08 -61.68
N ILE A 6 -4.03 5.26 -60.66
CA ILE A 6 -4.25 5.70 -59.26
C ILE A 6 -3.86 4.56 -58.32
N ILE A 7 -2.57 4.42 -58.04
CA ILE A 7 -2.06 3.83 -56.79
C ILE A 7 -1.20 4.96 -56.23
N GLY A 8 -1.78 5.92 -55.51
CA GLY A 8 -2.39 5.70 -54.20
C GLY A 8 -1.39 6.20 -53.16
N ALA A 9 -1.10 7.50 -53.22
CA ALA A 9 -0.18 8.24 -52.35
C ALA A 9 -0.72 8.38 -50.91
N SER A 10 -1.32 7.33 -50.36
CA SER A 10 -2.10 7.39 -49.11
C SER A 10 -1.48 6.63 -47.94
N VAL A 11 -0.30 6.02 -48.12
CA VAL A 11 0.38 5.26 -47.04
C VAL A 11 1.37 6.14 -46.25
N ILE A 12 1.78 7.29 -46.78
CA ILE A 12 2.85 8.11 -46.21
C ILE A 12 2.32 9.20 -45.24
N ASP A 13 1.12 9.74 -45.47
CA ASP A 13 0.56 10.82 -44.63
C ASP A 13 0.05 10.36 -43.26
N GLY A 14 -0.24 9.07 -43.08
CA GLY A 14 -0.68 8.50 -41.80
C GLY A 14 0.46 7.97 -40.92
N ALA A 15 1.64 7.74 -41.49
CA ALA A 15 2.80 7.17 -40.81
C ALA A 15 3.29 7.98 -39.59
N PRO A 16 3.39 9.33 -39.63
CA PRO A 16 3.83 10.09 -38.46
C PRO A 16 2.82 10.06 -37.32
N LEU A 17 1.51 10.09 -37.61
CA LEU A 17 0.46 9.95 -36.60
C LEU A 17 0.45 8.55 -35.98
N MET A 18 0.68 7.51 -36.78
CA MET A 18 0.75 6.14 -36.30
C MET A 18 1.95 5.91 -35.37
N LEU A 19 3.12 6.46 -35.70
CA LEU A 19 4.31 6.41 -34.84
C LEU A 19 4.08 7.16 -33.52
N LEU A 20 3.39 8.30 -33.57
CA LEU A 20 3.06 9.10 -32.39
C LEU A 20 2.09 8.36 -31.46
N MET A 21 1.10 7.67 -32.03
CA MET A 21 0.19 6.81 -31.26
C MET A 21 0.91 5.61 -30.63
N ILE A 22 1.82 4.96 -31.35
CA ILE A 22 2.63 3.86 -30.82
C ILE A 22 3.53 4.37 -29.68
N ALA A 23 4.14 5.55 -29.83
CA ALA A 23 4.96 6.16 -28.78
C ALA A 23 4.13 6.50 -27.53
N LEU A 24 2.93 7.06 -27.69
CA LEU A 24 2.02 7.34 -26.58
C LEU A 24 1.57 6.07 -25.85
N ILE A 25 1.24 5.01 -26.58
CA ILE A 25 0.89 3.71 -26.00
C ILE A 25 2.07 3.13 -25.21
N TRP A 26 3.29 3.25 -25.73
CA TRP A 26 4.51 2.80 -25.05
C TRP A 26 4.76 3.56 -23.74
N VAL A 27 4.67 4.89 -23.76
CA VAL A 27 4.85 5.73 -22.57
C VAL A 27 3.76 5.45 -21.53
N PHE A 28 2.51 5.27 -21.95
CA PHE A 28 1.40 4.97 -21.05
C PHE A 28 1.54 3.58 -20.41
N SER A 29 1.92 2.56 -21.19
CA SER A 29 2.17 1.21 -20.67
C SER A 29 3.30 1.19 -19.65
N LEU A 30 4.44 1.84 -19.94
CA LEU A 30 5.58 1.93 -19.02
C LEU A 30 5.24 2.67 -17.71
N GLY A 31 4.47 3.74 -17.77
CA GLY A 31 4.02 4.45 -16.58
C GLY A 31 3.06 3.63 -15.71
N SER A 32 2.19 2.83 -16.34
CA SER A 32 1.16 2.07 -15.63
C SER A 32 1.68 0.84 -14.88
N THR A 33 2.77 0.21 -15.34
CA THR A 33 3.38 -0.94 -14.66
C THR A 33 4.18 -0.52 -13.44
N GLN A 34 4.91 0.59 -13.54
CA GLN A 34 5.78 1.08 -12.48
C GLN A 34 5.01 1.56 -11.23
N VAL A 35 3.82 2.15 -11.42
CA VAL A 35 2.94 2.55 -10.30
C VAL A 35 2.36 1.33 -9.58
N LYS A 36 1.92 0.31 -10.31
CA LYS A 36 1.33 -0.91 -9.72
C LYS A 36 2.33 -1.69 -8.88
N ASP A 37 3.57 -1.85 -9.35
CA ASP A 37 4.61 -2.54 -8.60
C ASP A 37 5.03 -1.76 -7.34
N THR A 38 5.01 -0.43 -7.41
CA THR A 38 5.35 0.42 -6.25
C THR A 38 4.29 0.31 -5.17
N ASP A 39 3.00 0.43 -5.52
CA ASP A 39 1.90 0.32 -4.57
C ASP A 39 1.82 -1.08 -3.94
N TYR A 40 2.05 -2.13 -4.74
CA TYR A 40 2.10 -3.50 -4.24
C TYR A 40 3.23 -3.69 -3.24
N ARG A 41 4.44 -3.21 -3.55
CA ARG A 41 5.59 -3.34 -2.64
C ARG A 41 5.44 -2.49 -1.37
N ILE A 42 4.88 -1.29 -1.47
CA ILE A 42 4.60 -0.43 -0.31
C ILE A 42 3.54 -1.09 0.58
N SER A 43 2.48 -1.63 -0.02
CA SER A 43 1.46 -2.38 0.69
C SER A 43 2.09 -3.57 1.42
N GLN A 44 2.83 -4.44 0.71
CA GLN A 44 3.51 -5.58 1.32
C GLN A 44 4.46 -5.16 2.45
N ALA A 45 5.20 -4.06 2.29
CA ALA A 45 6.07 -3.54 3.34
C ALA A 45 5.29 -3.03 4.56
N ALA A 46 4.11 -2.44 4.38
CA ALA A 46 3.23 -2.03 5.48
C ALA A 46 2.60 -3.22 6.23
N TYR A 47 2.49 -4.38 5.59
CA TYR A 47 2.05 -5.64 6.19
C TYR A 47 3.21 -6.55 6.64
N ALA A 48 4.45 -6.19 6.34
CA ALA A 48 5.62 -6.97 6.71
C ALA A 48 5.99 -6.68 8.17
N TYR A 49 5.97 -7.71 9.01
CA TYR A 49 6.42 -7.70 10.40
C TYR A 49 5.63 -6.84 11.40
N PRO A 50 4.29 -6.89 11.40
CA PRO A 50 3.50 -6.07 12.32
C PRO A 50 3.67 -6.51 13.78
N ARG A 51 3.96 -7.79 14.06
CA ARG A 51 4.18 -8.26 15.44
C ARG A 51 5.49 -7.72 16.01
N GLU A 52 6.54 -7.67 15.19
CA GLU A 52 7.88 -7.23 15.55
C GLU A 52 7.90 -5.73 15.84
N ILE A 53 7.18 -4.94 15.04
CA ILE A 53 7.01 -3.50 15.29
C ILE A 53 6.40 -3.25 16.66
N ILE A 54 5.37 -4.04 17.02
CA ILE A 54 4.66 -3.88 18.30
C ILE A 54 5.48 -4.43 19.47
N SER A 55 6.12 -5.59 19.32
CA SER A 55 6.98 -6.13 20.39
C SER A 55 8.17 -5.21 20.67
N TYR A 56 8.77 -4.63 19.63
CA TYR A 56 9.82 -3.63 19.79
C TYR A 56 9.31 -2.37 20.49
N GLY A 57 8.16 -1.85 20.06
CA GLY A 57 7.56 -0.65 20.66
C GLY A 57 7.17 -0.84 22.13
N LEU A 58 6.77 -2.05 22.53
CA LEU A 58 6.36 -2.38 23.90
C LEU A 58 7.48 -3.04 24.72
N THR A 59 8.74 -3.02 24.27
CA THR A 59 9.84 -3.75 24.93
C THR A 59 10.05 -3.36 26.41
N PHE A 60 9.77 -2.11 26.78
CA PHE A 60 9.93 -1.62 28.16
C PHE A 60 8.62 -1.48 28.92
N VAL A 61 7.54 -2.05 28.39
CA VAL A 61 6.20 -1.97 28.95
C VAL A 61 5.90 -3.28 29.69
N ASN A 62 5.54 -3.19 30.96
CA ASN A 62 5.40 -4.36 31.84
C ASN A 62 3.98 -4.56 32.36
N THR A 63 3.11 -3.56 32.22
CA THR A 63 1.74 -3.61 32.74
C THR A 63 0.72 -3.27 31.66
N ASP A 64 -0.50 -3.78 31.82
CA ASP A 64 -1.63 -3.50 30.91
C ASP A 64 -1.92 -2.00 30.74
N ASP A 65 -1.81 -1.24 31.83
CA ASP A 65 -2.04 0.20 31.82
C ASP A 65 -0.94 0.94 31.07
N GLU A 66 0.31 0.51 31.19
CA GLU A 66 1.43 1.04 30.41
C GLU A 66 1.28 0.71 28.92
N VAL A 67 0.77 -0.49 28.56
CA VAL A 67 0.46 -0.86 27.16
C VAL A 67 -0.55 0.12 26.59
N MET A 68 -1.68 0.30 27.29
CA MET A 68 -2.74 1.20 26.83
C MET A 68 -2.25 2.65 26.73
N THR A 69 -1.48 3.13 27.70
CA THR A 69 -0.94 4.49 27.72
C THR A 69 0.06 4.71 26.60
N THR A 70 0.94 3.73 26.35
CA THR A 70 1.93 3.78 25.27
C THR A 70 1.25 3.82 23.90
N ILE A 71 0.25 2.97 23.67
CA ILE A 71 -0.50 2.94 22.40
C ILE A 71 -1.30 4.23 22.22
N GLN A 72 -1.91 4.77 23.28
CA GLN A 72 -2.59 6.07 23.23
C GLN A 72 -1.61 7.17 22.82
N LYS A 73 -0.43 7.20 23.43
CA LYS A 73 0.63 8.14 23.06
C LYS A 73 1.05 7.99 21.60
N TRP A 74 1.22 6.78 21.08
CA TRP A 74 1.50 6.57 19.65
C TRP A 74 0.41 7.12 18.74
N LYS A 75 -0.86 7.03 19.15
CA LYS A 75 -1.97 7.61 18.39
C LYS A 75 -1.89 9.14 18.40
N ASP A 76 -1.67 9.72 19.56
CA ASP A 76 -1.63 11.18 19.74
C ASP A 76 -0.41 11.81 19.03
N ASP A 77 0.74 11.16 19.13
CA ASP A 77 1.99 11.54 18.48
C ASP A 77 2.04 11.15 16.98
N ARG A 78 0.98 10.50 16.47
CA ARG A 78 0.84 10.04 15.07
C ARG A 78 1.98 9.13 14.59
N TRP A 79 2.40 8.20 15.44
CA TRP A 79 3.38 7.16 15.09
C TRP A 79 2.77 6.15 14.12
N GLY A 80 2.80 6.49 12.84
CA GLY A 80 2.06 5.79 11.78
C GLY A 80 2.42 4.31 11.61
N ALA A 81 3.68 3.93 11.85
CA ALA A 81 4.12 2.54 11.72
C ALA A 81 3.48 1.62 12.77
N GLN A 82 3.52 2.02 14.04
CA GLN A 82 2.95 1.25 15.15
C GLN A 82 1.42 1.20 15.06
N ILE A 83 0.78 2.34 14.73
CA ILE A 83 -0.67 2.38 14.55
C ILE A 83 -1.11 1.55 13.34
N GLY A 84 -0.36 1.62 12.23
CA GLY A 84 -0.57 0.79 11.05
C GLY A 84 -0.46 -0.70 11.38
N ALA A 85 0.61 -1.11 12.07
CA ALA A 85 0.80 -2.48 12.51
C ALA A 85 -0.34 -2.98 13.41
N LEU A 86 -0.78 -2.18 14.39
CA LEU A 86 -1.94 -2.53 15.21
C LEU A 86 -3.23 -2.65 14.39
N ARG A 87 -3.44 -1.83 13.36
CA ARG A 87 -4.62 -1.94 12.49
C ARG A 87 -4.61 -3.26 11.73
N VAL A 88 -3.45 -3.65 11.21
CA VAL A 88 -3.26 -4.94 10.54
C VAL A 88 -3.54 -6.11 11.50
N LEU A 89 -2.95 -6.08 12.69
CA LEU A 89 -3.10 -7.15 13.69
C LEU A 89 -4.54 -7.23 14.21
N CYS A 90 -5.19 -6.10 14.48
CA CYS A 90 -6.59 -6.09 14.89
C CYS A 90 -7.54 -6.66 13.82
N ALA A 91 -7.18 -6.58 12.54
CA ALA A 91 -7.99 -7.13 11.45
C ALA A 91 -7.71 -8.61 11.18
N ASN A 92 -6.46 -9.07 11.34
CA ASN A 92 -6.02 -10.38 10.84
C ASN A 92 -5.53 -11.35 11.95
N ASP A 93 -5.25 -10.84 13.15
CA ASP A 93 -4.55 -11.58 14.20
C ASP A 93 -4.91 -11.04 15.60
N PHE A 94 -6.20 -11.11 15.91
CA PHE A 94 -6.72 -10.55 17.13
C PHE A 94 -6.18 -11.26 18.38
N ASP A 95 -5.84 -12.55 18.29
CA ASP A 95 -5.29 -13.32 19.41
C ASP A 95 -3.91 -12.80 19.84
N TYR A 96 -3.05 -12.39 18.91
CA TYR A 96 -1.82 -11.71 19.25
C TYR A 96 -2.11 -10.39 20.00
N VAL A 97 -3.05 -9.58 19.53
CA VAL A 97 -3.39 -8.31 20.20
C VAL A 97 -3.96 -8.55 21.60
N LYS A 98 -4.73 -9.62 21.80
CA LYS A 98 -5.19 -10.04 23.13
C LYS A 98 -4.03 -10.44 24.04
N SER A 99 -2.96 -11.02 23.51
CA SER A 99 -1.78 -11.43 24.28
C SER A 99 -0.92 -10.26 24.76
N LEU A 100 -1.10 -9.06 24.20
CA LEU A 100 -0.36 -7.86 24.60
C LEU A 100 -0.71 -7.37 26.00
N GLY A 101 -1.79 -7.86 26.60
CA GLY A 101 -2.16 -7.55 27.97
C GLY A 101 -3.24 -8.50 28.50
N GLY A 102 -3.88 -8.11 29.59
CA GLY A 102 -4.91 -8.89 30.25
C GLY A 102 -6.27 -8.94 29.54
N PRO A 103 -7.25 -9.60 30.18
CA PRO A 103 -8.59 -9.78 29.63
C PRO A 103 -9.24 -8.45 29.22
N GLY A 104 -9.64 -8.36 27.94
CA GLY A 104 -10.31 -7.17 27.39
C GLY A 104 -9.38 -6.07 26.86
N THR A 105 -8.07 -6.14 27.13
CA THR A 105 -7.08 -5.18 26.60
C THR A 105 -7.07 -5.16 25.08
N GLY A 106 -7.10 -6.33 24.43
CA GLY A 106 -7.12 -6.39 22.97
C GLY A 106 -8.31 -5.66 22.32
N GLN A 107 -9.52 -5.78 22.88
CA GLN A 107 -10.70 -5.06 22.37
C GLN A 107 -10.55 -3.54 22.53
N ARG A 108 -9.97 -3.09 23.64
CA ARG A 108 -9.70 -1.68 23.91
C ARG A 108 -8.67 -1.12 22.92
N ILE A 109 -7.57 -1.84 22.70
CA ILE A 109 -6.54 -1.49 21.72
C ILE A 109 -7.17 -1.34 20.33
N CYS A 110 -7.92 -2.34 19.87
CA CYS A 110 -8.51 -2.32 18.53
C CYS A 110 -9.58 -1.24 18.36
N ARG A 111 -10.27 -0.83 19.44
CA ARG A 111 -11.17 0.32 19.41
C ARG A 111 -10.40 1.64 19.37
N LEU A 112 -9.29 1.72 20.10
CA LEU A 112 -8.45 2.91 20.18
C LEU A 112 -7.81 3.24 18.83
N ILE A 113 -7.35 2.25 18.09
CA ILE A 113 -6.58 2.46 16.84
C ILE A 113 -7.44 2.57 15.57
N LYS A 114 -8.77 2.47 15.69
CA LYS A 114 -9.68 2.93 14.62
C LYS A 114 -9.55 4.45 14.48
#